data_AF-A0A524P454-F1
#
_entry.id   AF-A0A524P454-F1
#
_cell.length_a   1.000
_cell.length_b   1.000
_cell.length_c   1.000
_cell.angle_alpha   90.00
_cell.angle_beta   90.00
_cell.angle_gamma   90.00
#
_symmetry.space_group_name_H-M   'P 1'
#
loop_
_entity.id
_entity.type
_entity.pdbx_description
1 polymer ?
#
loop_
_entity_poly.entity_id
_entity_poly.type
_entity_poly.pdbx_seq_one_letter_code
_entity_poly.pdbx_strand_id
1 'polypeptide(L)'
;MDRHNFSFFGQKSALFLDSGSLNEPSIYIRMIKRLPSGIWERPSKKEGKSLKFNLLEMAEILLVLQTPNSSWSTVHRFHQQQSSIKFDHKEATLQMFTTGYSKFFNKSELKVLCDLLTHIYQEKIQFATGNNEKYNERNKYNEMNSDDITEKNNECIIEENTKINTIGSNESHNSAPILVHQGNNLQTPNKIGKESNQRRDHHINPITQSGKKEVLGSNIPQIPADAHNHPSEWLQALQKDADYCLLPGEVVVKREKALSYAIAGKGQIWIPVSQVKPNAEYTNTNLWVKEWFLKIKLDDIFAL
;
A
#
# COMPACT_ATOMS: atom_id res chain seq x y z
N MET A 1 -17.56 -12.56 5.79
CA MET A 1 -16.45 -11.67 5.39
C MET A 1 -15.29 -12.61 5.18
N ASP A 2 -14.88 -12.81 3.94
CA ASP A 2 -14.08 -14.00 3.61
C ASP A 2 -12.58 -13.72 3.58
N ARG A 3 -12.21 -12.47 3.91
CA ARG A 3 -10.85 -11.95 3.86
C ARG A 3 -10.70 -10.74 4.76
N HIS A 4 -9.58 -10.67 5.46
CA HIS A 4 -9.14 -9.51 6.23
C HIS A 4 -8.02 -8.80 5.47
N ASN A 5 -8.09 -7.47 5.42
CA ASN A 5 -7.03 -6.64 4.88
C ASN A 5 -6.80 -5.45 5.81
N PHE A 6 -5.55 -5.25 6.22
CA PHE A 6 -5.18 -4.14 7.09
C PHE A 6 -3.83 -3.55 6.69
N SER A 7 -3.69 -2.24 6.84
CA SER A 7 -2.48 -1.51 6.43
C SER A 7 -1.87 -0.73 7.58
N PHE A 8 -0.56 -0.87 7.77
CA PHE A 8 0.25 -0.14 8.74
C PHE A 8 1.20 0.80 8.01
N PHE A 9 0.89 2.10 8.04
CA PHE A 9 1.70 3.12 7.39
C PHE A 9 2.68 3.78 8.36
N GLY A 10 3.96 3.78 8.00
CA GLY A 10 5.00 4.58 8.64
C GLY A 10 5.49 5.69 7.71
N GLN A 11 6.49 6.45 8.16
CA GLN A 11 7.04 7.57 7.38
C GLN A 11 7.81 7.12 6.13
N LYS A 12 8.54 6.00 6.23
CA LYS A 12 9.44 5.48 5.18
C LYS A 12 9.03 4.12 4.64
N SER A 13 8.16 3.40 5.33
CA SER A 13 7.71 2.06 4.95
C SER A 13 6.25 1.86 5.32
N ALA A 14 5.57 0.98 4.58
CA ALA A 14 4.23 0.54 4.89
C ALA A 14 4.18 -0.99 4.77
N LEU A 15 3.28 -1.58 5.55
CA LEU A 15 3.03 -3.01 5.59
C LEU A 15 1.54 -3.27 5.39
N PHE A 16 1.21 -4.18 4.49
CA PHE A 16 -0.15 -4.65 4.23
C PHE A 16 -0.24 -6.10 4.72
N LEU A 17 -1.15 -6.36 5.63
CA LEU A 17 -1.53 -7.71 6.06
C LEU A 17 -2.78 -8.12 5.31
N ASP A 18 -2.75 -9.32 4.76
CA ASP A 18 -3.84 -9.90 4.00
C ASP A 18 -4.04 -11.34 4.42
N SER A 19 -5.23 -11.70 4.88
CA SER A 19 -5.49 -13.06 5.32
C SER A 19 -5.57 -14.07 4.18
N GLY A 20 -5.71 -13.65 2.92
CA GLY A 20 -6.10 -14.55 1.83
C GLY A 20 -7.48 -15.20 2.08
N SER A 21 -7.78 -16.27 1.33
CA SER A 21 -9.02 -17.04 1.45
C SER A 21 -9.09 -17.80 2.77
N LEU A 22 -10.26 -17.88 3.41
CA LEU A 22 -10.47 -18.66 4.65
C LEU A 22 -9.97 -20.12 4.56
N ASN A 23 -10.09 -20.74 3.37
CA ASN A 23 -9.70 -22.13 3.15
C ASN A 23 -8.18 -22.33 2.97
N GLU A 24 -7.43 -21.25 2.81
CA GLU A 24 -5.99 -21.32 2.65
C GLU A 24 -5.30 -21.07 4.01
N PRO A 25 -4.54 -22.02 4.56
CA PRO A 25 -3.92 -21.91 5.89
C PRO A 25 -2.65 -21.04 5.88
N SER A 26 -2.77 -19.82 5.33
CA SER A 26 -1.69 -18.86 5.24
C SER A 26 -2.19 -17.43 5.30
N ILE A 27 -1.26 -16.52 5.54
CA ILE A 27 -1.43 -15.07 5.38
C ILE A 27 -0.36 -14.52 4.45
N TYR A 28 -0.60 -13.32 3.94
CA TYR A 28 0.33 -12.59 3.10
C TYR A 28 0.67 -11.26 3.75
N ILE A 29 1.96 -10.97 3.82
CA ILE A 29 2.46 -9.67 4.22
C ILE A 29 3.18 -9.04 3.04
N ARG A 30 2.75 -7.84 2.67
CA ARG A 30 3.42 -7.04 1.65
C ARG A 30 4.04 -5.80 2.28
N MET A 31 5.30 -5.54 1.98
CA MET A 31 6.01 -4.34 2.39
C MET A 31 6.33 -3.47 1.18
N ILE A 32 6.16 -2.16 1.34
CA ILE A 32 6.62 -1.14 0.39
C ILE A 32 7.40 -0.07 1.15
N LYS A 33 8.27 0.64 0.45
CA LYS A 33 8.96 1.81 1.01
C LYS A 33 8.74 3.07 0.18
N ARG A 34 8.97 4.20 0.84
CA ARG A 34 9.01 5.51 0.22
C ARG A 34 10.41 5.73 -0.36
N LEU A 35 10.47 5.98 -1.66
CA LEU A 35 11.70 6.26 -2.38
C LEU A 35 12.27 7.64 -1.97
N PRO A 36 13.56 7.92 -2.24
CA PRO A 36 14.16 9.24 -1.96
C PRO A 36 13.43 10.40 -2.66
N SER A 37 12.78 10.14 -3.78
CA SER A 37 11.92 11.10 -4.50
C SER A 37 10.62 11.45 -3.75
N GLY A 38 10.35 10.80 -2.62
CA GLY A 38 9.12 10.97 -1.85
C GLY A 38 7.92 10.18 -2.39
N ILE A 39 8.10 9.42 -3.48
CA ILE A 39 7.09 8.56 -4.09
C ILE A 39 7.11 7.19 -3.41
N TRP A 40 5.93 6.63 -3.13
CA TRP A 40 5.80 5.24 -2.66
C TRP A 40 5.99 4.25 -3.80
N GLU A 41 6.68 3.15 -3.50
CA GLU A 41 6.69 1.97 -4.36
C GLU A 41 5.25 1.49 -4.63
N ARG A 42 5.03 0.97 -5.83
CA ARG A 42 3.74 0.55 -6.35
C ARG A 42 3.72 -0.97 -6.54
N PRO A 43 2.92 -1.70 -5.76
CA PRO A 43 2.74 -3.13 -5.95
C PRO A 43 2.32 -3.52 -7.38
N SER A 44 1.54 -2.65 -8.05
CA SER A 44 1.12 -2.86 -9.45
C SER A 44 2.27 -2.88 -10.46
N LYS A 45 3.43 -2.33 -10.11
CA LYS A 45 4.66 -2.36 -10.90
C LYS A 45 5.62 -3.47 -10.47
N LYS A 46 5.16 -4.43 -9.66
CA LYS A 46 6.01 -5.46 -9.01
C LYS A 46 7.09 -4.87 -8.10
N GLU A 47 6.87 -3.65 -7.59
CA GLU A 47 7.72 -3.05 -6.55
C GLU A 47 7.26 -3.52 -5.15
N GLY A 48 8.14 -3.42 -4.16
CA GLY A 48 7.89 -3.95 -2.82
C GLY A 48 8.37 -5.39 -2.62
N LYS A 49 8.02 -5.97 -1.47
CA LYS A 49 8.27 -7.38 -1.13
C LYS A 49 6.98 -8.02 -0.64
N SER A 50 6.59 -9.15 -1.22
CA SER A 50 5.47 -9.96 -0.73
C SER A 50 6.01 -11.25 -0.12
N LEU A 51 5.49 -11.61 1.03
CA LEU A 51 5.87 -12.77 1.83
C LEU A 51 4.60 -13.56 2.15
N LYS A 52 4.67 -14.89 2.13
CA LYS A 52 3.58 -15.80 2.49
C LYS A 52 3.98 -16.53 3.77
N PHE A 53 3.14 -16.51 4.78
CA PHE A 53 3.38 -17.20 6.05
C PHE A 53 2.35 -18.30 6.25
N ASN A 54 2.80 -19.52 6.51
CA ASN A 54 1.90 -20.63 6.84
C ASN A 54 1.45 -20.57 8.31
N LEU A 55 0.58 -21.49 8.73
CA LEU A 55 0.07 -21.57 10.11
C LEU A 55 1.16 -21.67 11.18
N LEU A 56 2.22 -22.46 10.97
CA LEU A 56 3.29 -22.61 11.96
C LEU A 56 4.06 -21.30 12.13
N GLU A 57 4.38 -20.64 11.01
CA GLU A 57 5.05 -19.34 11.06
C GLU A 57 4.17 -18.26 11.68
N MET A 58 2.85 -18.30 11.47
CA MET A 58 1.92 -17.41 12.18
C MET A 58 1.97 -17.63 13.69
N ALA A 59 2.06 -18.88 14.16
CA ALA A 59 2.19 -19.20 15.57
C ALA A 59 3.50 -18.64 16.17
N GLU A 60 4.62 -18.80 15.46
CA GLU A 60 5.92 -18.24 15.86
C GLU A 60 5.89 -16.70 15.93
N ILE A 61 5.28 -16.06 14.93
CA ILE A 61 5.10 -14.59 14.94
C ILE A 61 4.26 -14.19 16.15
N LEU A 62 3.13 -14.86 16.42
CA LEU A 62 2.28 -14.57 17.58
C LEU A 62 3.03 -14.72 18.90
N LEU A 63 3.85 -15.76 19.05
CA LEU A 63 4.69 -15.97 20.23
C LEU A 63 5.62 -14.76 20.45
N VAL A 64 6.24 -14.24 19.38
CA VAL A 64 7.07 -13.04 19.45
C VAL A 64 6.26 -11.80 19.81
N LEU A 65 5.08 -11.60 19.20
CA LEU A 65 4.22 -10.45 19.49
C LEU A 65 3.77 -10.39 20.95
N GLN A 66 3.54 -11.56 21.57
CA GLN A 66 3.04 -11.70 22.93
C GLN A 66 4.16 -11.72 23.99
N THR A 67 5.39 -12.00 23.59
CA THR A 67 6.54 -12.13 24.51
C THR A 67 7.49 -10.95 24.33
N PRO A 68 7.53 -9.98 25.25
CA PRO A 68 8.52 -8.89 25.20
C PRO A 68 9.94 -9.43 25.17
N ASN A 69 10.85 -8.71 24.51
CA ASN A 69 12.28 -9.05 24.42
C ASN A 69 12.57 -10.40 23.75
N SER A 70 11.67 -10.85 22.87
CA SER A 70 11.83 -12.05 22.06
C SER A 70 12.08 -11.73 20.60
N SER A 71 12.63 -12.69 19.87
CA SER A 71 12.82 -12.55 18.43
C SER A 71 12.70 -13.90 17.74
N TRP A 72 12.23 -13.87 16.50
CA TRP A 72 12.15 -15.04 15.64
C TRP A 72 12.63 -14.65 14.24
N SER A 73 13.23 -15.60 13.53
CA SER A 73 13.67 -15.40 12.16
C SER A 73 13.53 -16.66 11.33
N THR A 74 13.25 -16.48 10.05
CA THR A 74 13.16 -17.56 9.07
C THR A 74 13.79 -17.11 7.75
N VAL A 75 13.92 -18.06 6.82
CA VAL A 75 14.43 -17.85 5.48
C VAL A 75 13.47 -18.47 4.48
N HIS A 76 12.90 -17.66 3.60
CA HIS A 76 12.10 -18.16 2.48
C HIS A 76 12.99 -18.25 1.24
N ARG A 77 12.96 -19.41 0.58
CA ARG A 77 13.60 -19.62 -0.72
C ARG A 77 12.52 -19.75 -1.80
N PHE A 78 12.62 -18.93 -2.84
CA PHE A 78 11.76 -19.03 -4.02
C PHE A 78 12.63 -18.93 -5.27
N HIS A 79 12.67 -20.01 -6.04
CA HIS A 79 13.67 -20.21 -7.09
C HIS A 79 15.10 -19.95 -6.56
N GLN A 80 15.86 -19.07 -7.21
CA GLN A 80 17.22 -18.71 -6.81
C GLN A 80 17.28 -17.51 -5.85
N GLN A 81 16.13 -17.01 -5.39
CA GLN A 81 16.06 -15.87 -4.48
C GLN A 81 15.81 -16.32 -3.05
N GLN A 82 16.61 -15.78 -2.13
CA GLN A 82 16.46 -15.99 -0.70
C GLN A 82 16.02 -14.71 -0.01
N SER A 83 15.04 -14.82 0.88
CA SER A 83 14.53 -13.72 1.70
C SER A 83 14.69 -14.08 3.16
N SER A 84 15.58 -13.38 3.86
CA SER A 84 15.64 -13.48 5.32
C SER A 84 14.51 -12.64 5.91
N ILE A 85 13.86 -13.15 6.95
CA ILE A 85 12.74 -12.52 7.64
C ILE A 85 13.07 -12.55 9.12
N LYS A 86 12.87 -11.42 9.82
CA LYS A 86 13.06 -11.34 11.27
C LYS A 86 11.97 -10.50 11.91
N PHE A 87 11.45 -10.98 13.02
CA PHE A 87 10.64 -10.22 13.97
C PHE A 87 11.45 -10.03 15.25
N ASP A 88 11.60 -8.79 15.69
CA ASP A 88 12.38 -8.41 16.87
C ASP A 88 11.52 -7.55 17.78
N HIS A 89 11.09 -8.10 18.92
CA HIS A 89 10.25 -7.42 19.89
C HIS A 89 11.12 -6.90 21.03
N LYS A 90 11.25 -5.59 21.16
CA LYS A 90 12.02 -4.94 22.22
C LYS A 90 11.14 -3.95 22.96
N GLU A 91 11.04 -4.15 24.28
CA GLU A 91 10.22 -3.31 25.16
C GLU A 91 8.76 -3.19 24.67
N ALA A 92 8.35 -2.01 24.18
CA ALA A 92 7.01 -1.72 23.69
C ALA A 92 6.96 -1.55 22.16
N THR A 93 7.99 -1.99 21.45
CA THR A 93 8.12 -1.86 20.00
C THR A 93 8.45 -3.18 19.35
N LEU A 94 7.89 -3.39 18.16
CA LEU A 94 8.24 -4.51 17.30
C LEU A 94 8.87 -3.97 16.03
N GLN A 95 9.92 -4.63 15.56
CA GLN A 95 10.46 -4.39 14.24
C GLN A 95 10.38 -5.67 13.40
N MET A 96 9.73 -5.55 12.24
CA MET A 96 9.80 -6.57 11.20
C MET A 96 10.86 -6.16 10.17
N PHE A 97 11.69 -7.12 9.78
CA PHE A 97 12.71 -6.99 8.76
C PHE A 97 12.55 -8.03 7.68
N THR A 98 12.85 -7.64 6.45
CA THR A 98 13.17 -8.57 5.38
C THR A 98 14.18 -7.93 4.42
N THR A 99 14.73 -8.69 3.48
CA THR A 99 15.75 -8.22 2.53
C THR A 99 15.34 -6.88 1.86
N GLY A 100 15.94 -5.77 2.32
CA GLY A 100 15.71 -4.42 1.78
C GLY A 100 14.51 -3.64 2.34
N TYR A 101 13.80 -4.16 3.35
CA TYR A 101 12.61 -3.56 3.95
C TYR A 101 12.61 -3.68 5.48
N SER A 102 12.05 -2.68 6.16
CA SER A 102 11.83 -2.73 7.60
C SER A 102 10.63 -1.87 8.02
N LYS A 103 9.83 -2.35 8.96
CA LYS A 103 8.71 -1.62 9.57
C LYS A 103 8.80 -1.72 11.08
N PHE A 104 8.81 -0.56 11.73
CA PHE A 104 8.63 -0.42 13.16
C PHE A 104 7.15 -0.28 13.47
N PHE A 105 6.69 -0.99 14.50
CA PHE A 105 5.36 -0.88 15.05
C PHE A 105 5.46 -0.17 16.40
N ASN A 106 4.75 0.94 16.54
CA ASN A 106 4.57 1.55 17.85
C ASN A 106 3.62 0.68 18.71
N LYS A 107 3.49 1.01 20.00
CA LYS A 107 2.66 0.26 20.95
C LYS A 107 1.23 0.02 20.46
N SER A 108 0.58 1.03 19.87
CA SER A 108 -0.80 0.92 19.39
C SER A 108 -0.90 0.05 18.15
N GLU A 109 0.01 0.23 17.18
CA GLU A 109 0.07 -0.62 15.99
C GLU A 109 0.39 -2.08 16.34
N LEU A 110 1.29 -2.30 17.29
CA LEU A 110 1.65 -3.62 17.80
C LEU A 110 0.44 -4.32 18.42
N LYS A 111 -0.35 -3.60 19.23
CA LYS A 111 -1.58 -4.16 19.80
C LYS A 111 -2.57 -4.57 18.70
N VAL A 112 -2.83 -3.70 17.72
CA VAL A 112 -3.72 -4.01 16.60
C VAL A 112 -3.22 -5.21 15.79
N LEU A 113 -1.92 -5.27 15.52
CA LEU A 113 -1.31 -6.40 14.82
C LEU A 113 -1.49 -7.71 15.60
N CYS A 114 -1.26 -7.70 16.92
CA CYS A 114 -1.43 -8.87 17.77
C CYS A 114 -2.89 -9.35 17.81
N ASP A 115 -3.83 -8.44 18.07
CA ASP A 115 -5.26 -8.76 18.14
C ASP A 115 -5.76 -9.31 16.79
N LEU A 116 -5.38 -8.66 15.68
CA LEU A 116 -5.77 -9.07 14.32
C LEU A 116 -5.15 -10.41 13.92
N LEU A 117 -3.85 -10.62 14.15
CA LEU A 117 -3.19 -11.86 13.79
C LEU A 117 -3.70 -13.04 14.64
N THR A 118 -4.03 -12.79 15.92
CA THR A 118 -4.63 -13.79 16.81
C THR A 118 -5.98 -14.24 16.26
N HIS A 119 -6.83 -13.27 15.88
CA HIS A 119 -8.13 -13.54 15.27
C HIS A 119 -8.00 -14.36 13.98
N ILE A 120 -7.16 -13.92 13.04
CA ILE A 120 -6.95 -14.62 11.76
C ILE A 120 -6.42 -16.04 12.01
N TYR A 121 -5.45 -16.22 12.92
CA TYR A 121 -4.89 -17.53 13.23
C TYR A 121 -5.95 -18.52 13.74
N GLN A 122 -6.83 -18.08 14.64
CA GLN A 122 -7.93 -18.89 15.16
C GLN A 122 -8.91 -19.30 14.06
N GLU A 123 -9.30 -18.36 13.19
CA GLU A 123 -10.15 -18.65 12.04
C GLU A 123 -9.48 -19.69 11.13
N LYS A 124 -8.20 -19.49 10.78
CA LYS A 124 -7.47 -20.41 9.90
C LYS A 124 -7.39 -21.83 10.46
N ILE A 125 -7.17 -21.98 11.77
CA ILE A 125 -7.22 -23.30 12.43
C ILE A 125 -8.61 -23.89 12.31
N GLN A 126 -9.65 -23.12 12.63
CA GLN A 126 -11.03 -23.60 12.58
C GLN A 126 -11.41 -24.09 11.17
N PHE A 127 -11.04 -23.35 10.13
CA PHE A 127 -11.33 -23.73 8.74
C PHE A 127 -10.47 -24.90 8.25
N ALA A 128 -9.23 -25.02 8.72
CA ALA A 128 -8.35 -26.14 8.36
C ALA A 128 -8.70 -27.45 9.09
N THR A 129 -9.34 -27.38 10.26
CA THR A 129 -9.62 -28.55 11.13
C THR A 129 -11.10 -28.88 11.28
N GLY A 130 -11.99 -27.94 10.95
CA GLY A 130 -13.43 -28.14 11.09
C GLY A 130 -14.02 -29.03 10.00
N ASN A 131 -14.95 -29.91 10.37
CA ASN A 131 -15.85 -30.60 9.45
C ASN A 131 -16.79 -29.56 8.80
N ASN A 132 -16.28 -28.82 7.82
CA ASN A 132 -16.99 -27.78 7.10
C ASN A 132 -17.89 -28.37 6.00
N GLU A 133 -18.67 -29.41 6.31
CA GLU A 133 -19.66 -29.99 5.38
C GLU A 133 -20.63 -28.90 4.88
N LYS A 134 -21.02 -27.96 5.75
CA LYS A 134 -21.91 -26.84 5.40
C LYS A 134 -21.27 -25.77 4.49
N TYR A 135 -19.95 -25.64 4.48
CA TYR A 135 -19.25 -24.67 3.61
C TYR A 135 -18.98 -25.28 2.22
N ASN A 136 -18.72 -26.59 2.17
CA ASN A 136 -18.58 -27.32 0.91
C ASN A 136 -19.87 -27.32 0.08
N GLU A 137 -21.06 -27.38 0.70
CA GLU A 137 -22.32 -27.28 -0.04
C GLU A 137 -22.54 -25.93 -0.72
N ARG A 138 -22.08 -24.81 -0.13
CA ARG A 138 -22.18 -23.48 -0.76
C ARG A 138 -21.19 -23.29 -1.90
N ASN A 139 -19.98 -23.83 -1.80
CA ASN A 139 -18.98 -23.69 -2.87
C ASN A 139 -19.25 -24.63 -4.06
N LYS A 140 -19.88 -25.79 -3.83
CA LYS A 140 -20.27 -26.71 -4.90
C LYS A 140 -21.26 -26.11 -5.92
N TYR A 141 -22.03 -25.10 -5.51
CA TYR A 141 -22.90 -24.33 -6.43
C TYR A 141 -22.16 -23.23 -7.21
N ASN A 142 -21.01 -22.76 -6.73
CA ASN A 142 -20.25 -21.68 -7.38
C ASN A 142 -19.14 -22.19 -8.30
N GLU A 143 -18.59 -23.39 -8.07
CA GLU A 143 -17.56 -24.01 -8.93
C GLU A 143 -18.10 -24.53 -10.27
N MET A 144 -19.42 -24.69 -10.44
CA MET A 144 -20.02 -25.07 -11.73
C MET A 144 -20.00 -23.94 -12.78
N ASN A 145 -19.47 -22.76 -12.46
CA ASN A 145 -19.46 -21.57 -13.34
C ASN A 145 -18.07 -20.93 -13.55
N SER A 146 -16.98 -21.60 -13.16
CA SER A 146 -15.64 -21.01 -13.25
C SER A 146 -14.65 -22.01 -13.85
N ASP A 147 -14.70 -22.17 -15.17
CA ASP A 147 -13.55 -22.70 -15.91
C ASP A 147 -12.37 -21.71 -15.84
N ASP A 148 -11.20 -22.29 -15.60
CA ASP A 148 -9.86 -21.76 -15.85
C ASP A 148 -9.21 -20.89 -14.74
N ILE A 149 -8.32 -21.52 -13.96
CA ILE A 149 -6.88 -21.22 -13.85
C ILE A 149 -6.26 -22.23 -12.87
N THR A 150 -5.37 -23.07 -13.37
CA THR A 150 -4.57 -24.03 -12.56
C THR A 150 -3.34 -23.33 -11.98
N GLU A 151 -3.29 -23.15 -10.66
CA GLU A 151 -2.06 -22.77 -9.95
C GLU A 151 -1.42 -24.00 -9.29
N LYS A 152 -0.16 -24.26 -9.68
CA LYS A 152 0.66 -25.38 -9.22
C LYS A 152 1.08 -25.17 -7.76
N ASN A 153 0.84 -26.21 -6.95
CA ASN A 153 1.31 -26.33 -5.58
C ASN A 153 2.85 -26.25 -5.52
N ASN A 154 3.38 -25.39 -4.64
CA ASN A 154 4.80 -25.25 -4.35
C ASN A 154 5.09 -25.70 -2.92
N GLU A 155 6.02 -26.64 -2.77
CA GLU A 155 6.55 -27.10 -1.48
C GLU A 155 7.50 -26.05 -0.88
N CYS A 156 7.26 -25.70 0.38
CA CYS A 156 8.14 -24.86 1.19
C CYS A 156 8.98 -25.76 2.10
N ILE A 157 10.29 -25.84 1.85
CA ILE A 157 11.21 -26.54 2.73
C ILE A 157 11.58 -25.60 3.88
N ILE A 158 11.15 -25.95 5.10
CA ILE A 158 11.48 -25.23 6.33
C ILE A 158 12.81 -25.78 6.86
N GLU A 159 13.87 -24.99 6.85
CA GLU A 159 15.09 -25.26 7.61
C GLU A 159 14.93 -24.64 9.00
N GLU A 160 14.61 -25.47 9.98
CA GLU A 160 14.33 -25.08 11.37
C GLU A 160 15.65 -24.75 12.10
N ASN A 161 15.85 -23.49 12.47
CA ASN A 161 16.95 -23.04 13.33
C ASN A 161 16.39 -22.14 14.43
N THR A 162 15.57 -22.72 15.31
CA THR A 162 14.93 -22.00 16.42
C THR A 162 15.90 -21.90 17.60
N LYS A 163 16.64 -20.78 17.71
CA LYS A 163 17.33 -20.41 18.96
C LYS A 163 16.50 -19.36 19.69
N ILE A 164 15.65 -19.80 20.61
CA ILE A 164 14.97 -18.92 21.56
C ILE A 164 16.00 -18.54 22.63
N ASN A 165 16.65 -17.39 22.46
CA ASN A 165 17.53 -16.83 23.49
C ASN A 165 16.67 -16.05 24.49
N THR A 166 16.21 -16.72 25.55
CA THR A 166 15.62 -16.04 26.72
C THR A 166 16.75 -15.42 27.54
N ILE A 167 16.88 -14.10 27.51
CA ILE A 167 17.81 -13.37 28.39
C ILE A 167 17.20 -13.39 29.79
N GLY A 168 17.64 -14.35 30.61
CA GLY A 168 17.32 -14.43 32.03
C GLY A 168 18.05 -13.32 32.79
N SER A 169 17.29 -12.39 33.36
CA SER A 169 17.75 -11.43 34.35
C SER A 169 18.02 -12.13 35.68
N ASN A 170 19.31 -12.37 35.98
CA ASN A 170 19.75 -12.72 37.33
C ASN A 170 20.27 -11.45 38.03
N GLU A 171 19.54 -11.03 39.06
CA GLU A 171 20.05 -10.16 40.11
C GLU A 171 20.95 -10.98 41.04
N SER A 172 22.19 -10.53 41.26
CA SER A 172 22.87 -10.80 42.53
C SER A 172 23.88 -9.70 42.83
N HIS A 173 23.71 -9.11 44.01
CA HIS A 173 24.65 -8.24 44.70
C HIS A 173 26.09 -8.79 44.69
N ASN A 174 27.07 -7.94 44.41
CA ASN A 174 28.24 -7.78 45.29
C ASN A 174 29.08 -6.54 44.94
N SER A 175 29.59 -5.95 46.01
CA SER A 175 30.23 -4.65 46.10
C SER A 175 31.74 -4.68 45.82
N ALA A 176 32.22 -3.69 45.06
CA ALA A 176 33.53 -3.00 45.13
C ALA A 176 34.84 -3.80 44.86
N PRO A 177 36.00 -3.15 44.58
CA PRO A 177 36.27 -1.71 44.43
C PRO A 177 36.91 -1.30 43.09
N ILE A 178 36.90 0.02 42.90
CA ILE A 178 37.46 0.82 41.80
C ILE A 178 38.99 0.79 41.86
N LEU A 179 39.64 0.46 40.72
CA LEU A 179 41.05 0.74 40.49
C LEU A 179 41.21 1.70 39.30
N VAL A 180 41.88 2.80 39.59
CA VAL A 180 42.24 3.89 38.69
C VAL A 180 43.33 3.42 37.72
N HIS A 181 43.16 3.64 36.41
CA HIS A 181 44.30 3.87 35.54
C HIS A 181 44.01 4.93 34.46
N GLN A 182 45.04 5.74 34.27
CA GLN A 182 45.13 6.98 33.54
C GLN A 182 45.27 6.76 32.03
N GLY A 183 44.80 7.75 31.27
CA GLY A 183 45.51 8.32 30.12
C GLY A 183 45.54 7.51 28.83
N ASN A 184 44.90 8.05 27.78
CA ASN A 184 45.68 8.65 26.69
C ASN A 184 44.84 9.54 25.78
N ASN A 185 45.38 10.75 25.60
CA ASN A 185 45.01 11.76 24.62
C ASN A 185 45.20 11.24 23.20
N LEU A 186 44.23 11.50 22.31
CA LEU A 186 44.55 11.81 20.92
C LEU A 186 43.75 13.05 20.48
N GLN A 187 44.50 14.13 20.30
CA GLN A 187 44.09 15.35 19.62
C GLN A 187 43.81 15.04 18.15
N THR A 188 42.75 15.63 17.59
CA THR A 188 42.68 15.92 16.16
C THR A 188 42.43 17.43 15.96
N PRO A 189 43.06 18.04 14.95
CA PRO A 189 43.09 19.50 14.82
C PRO A 189 41.89 20.04 14.05
N ASN A 190 41.39 21.17 14.56
CA ASN A 190 40.60 22.14 13.80
C ASN A 190 41.45 22.75 12.66
N LYS A 191 40.82 23.02 11.50
CA LYS A 191 40.64 24.36 10.91
C LYS A 191 39.94 24.27 9.53
N ILE A 192 38.74 24.85 9.40
CA ILE A 192 38.42 26.16 8.79
C ILE A 192 38.45 26.16 7.25
N GLY A 193 37.31 26.52 6.63
CA GLY A 193 37.34 27.51 5.56
C GLY A 193 36.40 27.32 4.36
N LYS A 194 35.19 27.90 4.46
CA LYS A 194 34.46 28.66 3.42
C LYS A 194 34.26 28.02 2.04
N GLU A 195 33.03 27.58 1.77
CA GLU A 195 32.49 27.53 0.40
C GLU A 195 31.25 28.41 0.26
N SER A 196 31.28 29.19 -0.81
CA SER A 196 30.36 30.23 -1.22
C SER A 196 29.08 29.67 -1.84
N ASN A 197 27.93 30.09 -1.31
CA ASN A 197 26.62 29.90 -1.93
C ASN A 197 26.48 30.77 -3.19
N GLN A 198 26.57 30.16 -4.37
CA GLN A 198 26.06 30.75 -5.61
C GLN A 198 24.60 30.37 -5.80
N ARG A 199 23.71 31.35 -5.63
CA ARG A 199 22.31 31.32 -6.08
C ARG A 199 22.30 31.14 -7.61
N ARG A 200 21.60 30.12 -8.10
CA ARG A 200 21.17 30.04 -9.50
C ARG A 200 19.69 30.39 -9.55
N ASP A 201 19.39 31.59 -10.01
CA ASP A 201 18.04 32.01 -10.39
C ASP A 201 17.68 31.30 -11.69
N HIS A 202 16.70 30.39 -11.64
CA HIS A 202 16.09 29.82 -12.84
C HIS A 202 14.97 30.75 -13.31
N HIS A 203 15.27 31.57 -14.32
CA HIS A 203 14.29 32.24 -15.16
C HIS A 203 13.38 31.21 -15.84
N ILE A 204 12.08 31.25 -15.52
CA ILE A 204 11.03 30.54 -16.24
C ILE A 204 10.52 31.50 -17.31
N ASN A 205 10.73 31.18 -18.59
CA ASN A 205 10.10 31.87 -19.70
C ASN A 205 8.62 31.49 -19.79
N PRO A 206 7.68 32.45 -19.88
CA PRO A 206 6.30 32.15 -20.24
C PRO A 206 6.23 31.80 -21.72
N ILE A 207 5.72 30.60 -22.03
CA ILE A 207 5.38 30.19 -23.39
C ILE A 207 4.04 30.85 -23.73
N THR A 208 4.11 31.96 -24.46
CA THR A 208 2.95 32.57 -25.12
C THR A 208 2.77 31.91 -26.49
N GLN A 209 1.78 31.03 -26.62
CA GLN A 209 1.29 30.59 -27.94
C GLN A 209 -0.08 31.20 -28.20
N SER A 210 -0.07 32.29 -28.95
CA SER A 210 -1.22 32.87 -29.62
C SER A 210 -1.42 32.13 -30.95
N GLY A 211 -2.41 31.25 -31.02
CA GLY A 211 -2.93 30.67 -32.25
C GLY A 211 -4.45 30.73 -32.24
N LYS A 212 -5.03 31.76 -32.88
CA LYS A 212 -6.46 31.79 -33.20
C LYS A 212 -6.76 30.61 -34.12
N LYS A 213 -7.50 29.63 -33.61
CA LYS A 213 -8.11 28.55 -34.42
C LYS A 213 -9.59 28.84 -34.55
N GLU A 214 -10.07 28.81 -35.78
CA GLU A 214 -11.46 29.04 -36.16
C GLU A 214 -12.41 28.09 -35.40
N VAL A 215 -13.48 28.67 -34.86
CA VAL A 215 -14.51 27.99 -34.09
C VAL A 215 -15.42 27.23 -35.05
N LEU A 216 -15.14 25.94 -35.22
CA LEU A 216 -16.13 25.00 -35.74
C LEU A 216 -17.24 24.89 -34.69
N GLY A 217 -18.48 25.24 -35.05
CA GLY A 217 -19.63 25.23 -34.14
C GLY A 217 -19.82 23.87 -33.49
N SER A 218 -19.41 23.74 -32.23
CA SER A 218 -19.59 22.54 -31.42
C SER A 218 -21.01 22.55 -30.86
N ASN A 219 -21.84 21.62 -31.34
CA ASN A 219 -23.07 21.21 -30.67
C ASN A 219 -22.67 20.60 -29.32
N ILE A 220 -22.54 21.42 -28.28
CA ILE A 220 -22.36 20.95 -26.92
C ILE A 220 -23.66 20.24 -26.54
N PRO A 221 -23.63 18.95 -26.18
CA PRO A 221 -24.81 18.26 -25.70
C PRO A 221 -25.35 19.01 -24.48
N GLN A 222 -26.56 19.56 -24.59
CA GLN A 222 -27.21 20.20 -23.46
C GLN A 222 -27.73 19.12 -22.53
N ILE A 223 -27.19 19.09 -21.30
CA ILE A 223 -27.74 18.27 -20.22
C ILE A 223 -29.07 18.92 -19.81
N PRO A 224 -30.18 18.16 -19.69
CA PRO A 224 -31.46 18.70 -19.23
C PRO A 224 -31.30 19.40 -17.88
N ALA A 225 -31.92 20.59 -17.71
CA ALA A 225 -31.81 21.40 -16.49
C ALA A 225 -32.14 20.61 -15.21
N ASP A 226 -33.10 19.68 -15.29
CA ASP A 226 -33.56 18.88 -14.16
C ASP A 226 -32.54 17.81 -13.72
N ALA A 227 -31.71 17.31 -14.65
CA ALA A 227 -30.69 16.32 -14.37
C ALA A 227 -29.52 16.88 -13.53
N HIS A 228 -29.48 18.19 -13.27
CA HIS A 228 -28.40 18.81 -12.48
C HIS A 228 -28.50 18.54 -10.98
N ASN A 229 -29.61 18.02 -10.46
CA ASN A 229 -29.83 17.87 -9.01
C ASN A 229 -29.70 16.43 -8.49
N HIS A 230 -29.71 15.42 -9.36
CA HIS A 230 -29.60 14.02 -8.97
C HIS A 230 -28.35 13.36 -9.57
N PRO A 231 -27.39 12.88 -8.75
CA PRO A 231 -26.12 12.32 -9.25
C PRO A 231 -26.27 11.18 -10.26
N SER A 232 -27.23 10.27 -10.03
CA SER A 232 -27.48 9.13 -10.91
C SER A 232 -28.11 9.54 -12.24
N GLU A 233 -29.05 10.48 -12.23
CA GLU A 233 -29.69 11.00 -13.44
C GLU A 233 -28.70 11.80 -14.29
N TRP A 234 -27.87 12.63 -13.63
CA TRP A 234 -26.79 13.36 -14.27
C TRP A 234 -25.83 12.43 -15.01
N LEU A 235 -25.37 11.35 -14.36
CA LEU A 235 -24.48 10.36 -14.99
C LEU A 235 -25.15 9.66 -16.19
N GLN A 236 -26.45 9.37 -16.09
CA GLN A 236 -27.22 8.76 -17.18
C GLN A 236 -27.42 9.71 -18.36
N ALA A 237 -27.48 11.02 -18.10
CA ALA A 237 -27.63 12.05 -19.12
C ALA A 237 -26.34 12.34 -19.92
N LEU A 238 -25.16 11.91 -19.44
CA LEU A 238 -23.90 12.10 -20.17
C LEU A 238 -23.86 11.26 -21.45
N GLN A 239 -23.30 11.83 -22.51
CA GLN A 239 -23.05 11.09 -23.75
C GLN A 239 -22.09 9.93 -23.47
N LYS A 240 -22.43 8.74 -23.99
CA LYS A 240 -21.67 7.50 -23.77
C LYS A 240 -20.98 7.03 -25.04
N ASP A 241 -19.80 6.44 -24.86
CA ASP A 241 -19.04 5.76 -25.89
C ASP A 241 -18.27 4.60 -25.24
N ALA A 242 -18.79 3.38 -25.41
CA ALA A 242 -18.35 2.17 -24.71
C ALA A 242 -18.35 2.36 -23.18
N ASP A 243 -17.19 2.20 -22.53
CA ASP A 243 -17.00 2.36 -21.09
C ASP A 243 -16.71 3.81 -20.65
N TYR A 244 -16.83 4.79 -21.56
CA TYR A 244 -16.54 6.20 -21.31
C TYR A 244 -17.79 7.08 -21.37
N CYS A 245 -17.82 8.10 -20.53
CA CYS A 245 -18.78 9.19 -20.57
C CYS A 245 -18.08 10.50 -20.94
N LEU A 246 -18.73 11.32 -21.77
CA LEU A 246 -18.25 12.66 -22.11
C LEU A 246 -18.58 13.61 -20.96
N LEU A 247 -17.56 14.01 -20.22
CA LEU A 247 -17.66 14.95 -19.12
C LEU A 247 -17.53 16.38 -19.66
N PRO A 248 -18.54 17.25 -19.53
CA PRO A 248 -18.44 18.63 -19.99
C PRO A 248 -17.60 19.48 -19.02
N GLY A 249 -16.74 20.34 -19.55
CA GLY A 249 -15.85 21.16 -18.73
C GLY A 249 -14.52 21.47 -19.41
N GLU A 250 -13.53 21.83 -18.60
CA GLU A 250 -12.19 22.17 -19.08
C GLU A 250 -11.05 21.65 -18.19
N VAL A 251 -9.90 21.39 -18.83
CA VAL A 251 -8.69 20.99 -18.12
C VAL A 251 -8.02 22.23 -17.51
N VAL A 252 -8.02 22.32 -16.19
CA VAL A 252 -7.39 23.44 -15.45
C VAL A 252 -5.89 23.23 -15.31
N VAL A 253 -5.47 22.03 -14.93
CA VAL A 253 -4.05 21.68 -14.70
C VAL A 253 -3.76 20.30 -15.25
N LYS A 254 -2.69 20.16 -16.03
CA LYS A 254 -2.21 18.86 -16.53
C LYS A 254 -0.93 18.46 -15.80
N ARG A 255 -0.90 17.23 -15.26
CA ARG A 255 0.30 16.58 -14.73
C ARG A 255 0.55 15.26 -15.45
N GLU A 256 1.72 14.67 -15.23
CA GLU A 256 2.12 13.39 -15.86
C GLU A 256 1.11 12.25 -15.62
N LYS A 257 0.47 12.20 -14.45
CA LYS A 257 -0.37 11.06 -14.02
C LYS A 257 -1.81 11.42 -13.70
N ALA A 258 -2.14 12.70 -13.64
CA ALA A 258 -3.47 13.18 -13.32
C ALA A 258 -3.70 14.55 -13.95
N LEU A 259 -4.96 14.86 -14.20
CA LEU A 259 -5.40 16.18 -14.60
C LEU A 259 -6.40 16.71 -13.58
N SER A 260 -6.39 18.01 -13.40
CA SER A 260 -7.39 18.74 -12.65
C SER A 260 -8.42 19.26 -13.64
N TYR A 261 -9.67 18.86 -13.47
CA TYR A 261 -10.76 19.13 -14.41
C TYR A 261 -11.86 19.93 -13.73
N ALA A 262 -12.23 21.08 -14.29
CA ALA A 262 -13.37 21.86 -13.86
C ALA A 262 -14.60 21.41 -14.66
N ILE A 263 -15.60 20.84 -13.98
CA ILE A 263 -16.82 20.33 -14.62
C ILE A 263 -17.79 21.50 -14.82
N ALA A 264 -18.37 21.62 -16.01
CA ALA A 264 -19.28 22.72 -16.32
C ALA A 264 -20.48 22.77 -15.36
N GLY A 265 -20.65 23.88 -14.66
CA GLY A 265 -21.74 24.08 -13.69
C GLY A 265 -21.61 23.26 -12.40
N LYS A 266 -20.42 22.69 -12.15
CA LYS A 266 -20.11 21.85 -10.99
C LYS A 266 -18.72 22.19 -10.45
N GLY A 267 -18.25 21.40 -9.50
CA GLY A 267 -16.93 21.53 -8.91
C GLY A 267 -15.76 21.07 -9.78
N GLN A 268 -14.59 21.05 -9.15
CA GLN A 268 -13.34 20.61 -9.76
C GLN A 268 -12.90 19.27 -9.18
N ILE A 269 -12.46 18.34 -10.03
CA ILE A 269 -11.98 17.02 -9.62
C ILE A 269 -10.61 16.68 -10.20
N TRP A 270 -9.86 15.82 -9.50
CA TRP A 270 -8.64 15.21 -10.03
C TRP A 270 -8.95 13.87 -10.69
N ILE A 271 -8.59 13.75 -11.96
CA ILE A 271 -8.82 12.57 -12.79
C ILE A 271 -7.47 11.94 -13.16
N PRO A 272 -7.18 10.69 -12.78
CA PRO A 272 -5.98 10.01 -13.24
C PRO A 272 -6.00 9.87 -14.76
N VAL A 273 -4.87 10.11 -15.44
CA VAL A 273 -4.77 10.05 -16.91
C VAL A 273 -5.19 8.67 -17.45
N SER A 274 -4.98 7.60 -16.69
CA SER A 274 -5.41 6.24 -17.04
C SER A 274 -6.93 6.04 -17.10
N GLN A 275 -7.71 6.98 -16.55
CA GLN A 275 -9.18 6.96 -16.59
C GLN A 275 -9.75 7.77 -17.76
N VAL A 276 -8.89 8.47 -18.50
CA VAL A 276 -9.27 9.24 -19.69
C VAL A 276 -9.18 8.33 -20.91
N LYS A 277 -10.08 8.51 -21.88
CA LYS A 277 -10.06 7.74 -23.13
C LYS A 277 -8.73 7.95 -23.87
N PRO A 278 -7.97 6.88 -24.19
CA PRO A 278 -6.74 7.00 -24.98
C PRO A 278 -7.05 7.64 -26.34
N ASN A 279 -6.14 8.48 -26.83
CA ASN A 279 -6.23 9.15 -28.13
C ASN A 279 -7.41 10.13 -28.29
N ALA A 280 -8.21 10.38 -27.25
CA ALA A 280 -9.01 11.59 -27.23
C ALA A 280 -8.01 12.76 -27.21
N GLU A 281 -8.03 13.60 -28.23
CA GLU A 281 -7.34 14.88 -28.15
C GLU A 281 -7.83 15.54 -26.86
N TYR A 282 -6.89 15.96 -26.01
CA TYR A 282 -7.22 16.81 -24.86
C TYR A 282 -7.63 18.16 -25.43
N THR A 283 -8.82 18.22 -26.00
CA THR A 283 -9.47 19.48 -26.28
C THR A 283 -9.63 20.15 -24.93
N ASN A 284 -9.33 21.45 -24.87
CA ASN A 284 -9.52 22.21 -23.64
C ASN A 284 -10.99 22.18 -23.19
N THR A 285 -11.89 21.71 -24.05
CA THR A 285 -13.32 21.55 -23.82
C THR A 285 -13.71 20.07 -23.92
N ASN A 286 -14.43 19.58 -22.90
CA ASN A 286 -14.95 18.20 -22.77
C ASN A 286 -13.89 17.10 -22.66
N LEU A 287 -14.17 16.05 -21.88
CA LEU A 287 -13.24 14.97 -21.62
C LEU A 287 -13.94 13.63 -21.51
N TRP A 288 -13.49 12.63 -22.27
CA TRP A 288 -14.00 11.26 -22.14
C TRP A 288 -13.36 10.55 -20.94
N VAL A 289 -14.17 10.17 -19.95
CA VAL A 289 -13.73 9.57 -18.69
C VAL A 289 -14.48 8.26 -18.43
N LYS A 290 -13.80 7.25 -17.87
CA LYS A 290 -14.42 5.95 -17.58
C LYS A 290 -15.64 6.07 -16.66
N GLU A 291 -16.74 5.41 -17.03
CA GLU A 291 -18.02 5.49 -16.30
C GLU A 291 -17.88 5.02 -14.85
N TRP A 292 -17.17 3.93 -14.59
CA TRP A 292 -16.99 3.39 -13.23
C TRP A 292 -16.24 4.36 -12.31
N PHE A 293 -15.30 5.13 -12.85
CA PHE A 293 -14.56 6.13 -12.09
C PHE A 293 -15.48 7.29 -11.71
N LEU A 294 -16.33 7.73 -12.63
CA LEU A 294 -17.34 8.75 -12.33
C LEU A 294 -18.31 8.28 -11.26
N LYS A 295 -18.77 7.02 -11.29
CA LYS A 295 -19.65 6.45 -10.24
C LYS A 295 -19.05 6.58 -8.84
N ILE A 296 -17.74 6.35 -8.69
CA ILE A 296 -17.03 6.52 -7.41
C ILE A 296 -16.92 8.00 -7.01
N LYS A 297 -16.85 8.90 -7.99
CA LYS A 297 -16.66 10.34 -7.78
C LYS A 297 -17.95 11.16 -7.79
N LEU A 298 -19.12 10.53 -7.91
CA LEU A 298 -20.39 11.25 -7.95
C LEU A 298 -20.60 12.11 -6.70
N ASP A 299 -20.36 11.57 -5.52
CA ASP A 299 -20.54 12.32 -4.27
C ASP A 299 -19.60 13.54 -4.23
N ASP A 300 -18.32 13.38 -4.62
CA ASP A 300 -17.34 14.47 -4.67
C ASP A 300 -17.74 15.56 -5.68
N ILE A 301 -18.32 15.18 -6.83
CA ILE A 301 -18.75 16.11 -7.88
C ILE A 301 -19.94 16.97 -7.43
N PHE A 302 -20.81 16.41 -6.59
CA PHE A 302 -22.05 17.03 -6.11
C PHE A 302 -21.96 17.63 -4.71
N ALA A 303 -20.83 17.46 -4.01
CA ALA A 303 -20.59 18.04 -2.69
C ALA A 303 -20.20 19.53 -2.71
N LEU A 304 -20.03 20.13 -3.90
CA LEU A 304 -19.53 21.50 -4.12
C LEU A 304 -20.63 22.47 -4.56
#